data_AF-A0A1J5WZT1-F1
#
_entry.id   AF-A0A1J5WZT1-F1
#
_cell.length_a   1.000
_cell.length_b   1.000
_cell.length_c   1.000
_cell.angle_alpha   90.00
_cell.angle_beta   90.00
_cell.angle_gamma   90.00
#
_symmetry.space_group_name_H-M   'P 1'
#
loop_
_entity.id
_entity.type
_entity.pdbx_description
1 polymer ?
#
loop_
_entity_poly.entity_id
_entity_poly.type
_entity_poly.pdbx_seq_one_letter_code
_entity_poly.pdbx_strand_id
1 'polypeptide(L)'
;KEHVSEILAQKQKIYVGRVKQIYITDYAVRILPQMRVHEDCEVEWLGLYASEKEHVSEILAQKQKIYVERAKNITLRDYAVSILPQLRVHEDCEVENLSLYAFKKEHVATILTQEQTFYVGKVKSIT
;
A
#
# COMPACT_ATOMS: atom_id res chain seq x y z
N LYS A 1 16.10 -5.08 7.72
CA LYS A 1 16.03 -3.60 7.94
C LYS A 1 17.05 -2.80 7.13
N GLU A 2 18.31 -3.25 7.01
CA GLU A 2 19.40 -2.48 6.39
C GLU A 2 19.22 -2.25 4.87
N HIS A 3 18.63 -3.20 4.15
CA HIS A 3 18.59 -3.20 2.68
C HIS A 3 17.88 -2.01 2.02
N VAL A 4 16.89 -1.40 2.67
CA VAL A 4 16.18 -0.21 2.13
C VAL A 4 16.48 1.05 2.92
N SER A 5 17.37 0.98 3.91
CA SER A 5 17.63 2.09 4.83
C SER A 5 18.14 3.34 4.13
N GLU A 6 19.06 3.18 3.16
CA GLU A 6 19.58 4.28 2.36
C GLU A 6 18.49 4.94 1.51
N ILE A 7 17.60 4.14 0.92
CA ILE A 7 16.46 4.63 0.13
C ILE A 7 15.51 5.43 1.03
N LEU A 8 15.20 4.90 2.22
CA LEU A 8 14.33 5.57 3.19
C LEU A 8 14.95 6.85 3.78
N ALA A 9 16.28 6.89 3.90
CA ALA A 9 17.02 8.07 4.33
C ALA A 9 17.00 9.18 3.27
N GLN A 10 16.93 8.81 1.98
CA GLN A 10 16.72 9.77 0.91
C GLN A 10 15.30 10.34 0.99
N LYS A 11 15.18 11.67 1.10
CA LYS A 11 13.86 12.35 1.10
C LYS A 11 13.24 12.46 -0.31
N GLN A 12 13.93 11.97 -1.33
CA GLN A 12 13.46 12.04 -2.72
C GLN A 12 12.37 11.01 -3.00
N LYS A 13 11.43 11.35 -3.88
CA LYS A 13 10.43 10.41 -4.37
C LYS A 13 11.07 9.48 -5.41
N ILE A 14 10.66 8.21 -5.39
CA ILE A 14 11.00 7.22 -6.41
C ILE A 14 9.95 7.33 -7.51
N TYR A 15 10.36 7.79 -8.69
CA TYR A 15 9.46 7.89 -9.84
C TYR A 15 9.47 6.60 -10.64
N VAL A 16 8.33 5.96 -10.72
CA VAL A 16 8.10 4.77 -11.52
C VAL A 16 7.43 5.21 -12.83
N GLY A 17 8.09 4.93 -13.94
CA GLY A 17 7.56 5.20 -15.28
C GLY A 17 6.45 4.22 -15.66
N ARG A 18 6.31 3.95 -16.95
CA ARG A 18 5.29 3.03 -17.46
C ARG A 18 5.55 1.60 -16.99
N VAL A 19 4.74 1.13 -16.05
CA VAL A 19 4.79 -0.23 -15.51
C VAL A 19 3.39 -0.83 -15.49
N LYS A 20 3.29 -2.11 -15.87
CA LYS A 20 2.00 -2.81 -15.86
C LYS A 20 1.64 -3.31 -14.46
N GLN A 21 2.60 -3.89 -13.74
CA GLN A 21 2.37 -4.50 -12.44
C GLN A 21 3.50 -4.12 -11.48
N ILE A 22 3.13 -3.77 -10.26
CA ILE A 22 4.06 -3.47 -9.17
C ILE A 22 3.79 -4.48 -8.05
N TYR A 23 4.81 -5.22 -7.67
CA TYR A 23 4.78 -6.10 -6.51
C TYR A 23 5.86 -5.68 -5.53
N ILE A 24 5.46 -5.37 -4.30
CA ILE A 24 6.39 -4.99 -3.23
C ILE A 24 6.19 -5.95 -2.07
N THR A 25 7.27 -6.63 -1.68
CA THR A 25 7.22 -7.72 -0.71
C THR A 25 8.11 -7.45 0.49
N ASP A 26 7.64 -7.84 1.66
CA ASP A 26 8.35 -7.83 2.93
C ASP A 26 8.96 -6.45 3.25
N TYR A 27 10.23 -6.41 3.63
CA TYR A 27 10.90 -5.17 4.02
C TYR A 27 10.85 -4.07 2.95
N ALA A 28 10.67 -4.42 1.67
CA ALA A 28 10.55 -3.45 0.60
C ALA A 28 9.23 -2.65 0.69
N VAL A 29 8.18 -3.17 1.33
CA VAL A 29 6.89 -2.45 1.48
C VAL A 29 7.09 -1.06 2.07
N ARG A 30 8.10 -0.89 2.93
CA ARG A 30 8.49 0.38 3.56
C ARG A 30 8.77 1.51 2.57
N ILE A 31 9.13 1.21 1.32
CA ILE A 31 9.40 2.25 0.30
C ILE A 31 8.12 2.82 -0.32
N LEU A 32 6.97 2.17 -0.11
CA LEU A 32 5.69 2.55 -0.71
C LEU A 32 5.34 4.05 -0.53
N PRO A 33 5.54 4.70 0.64
CA PRO A 33 5.26 6.13 0.80
C PRO A 33 6.14 7.06 -0.06
N GLN A 34 7.31 6.59 -0.49
CA GLN A 34 8.24 7.33 -1.35
C GLN A 34 7.98 7.09 -2.83
N MET A 35 7.24 6.04 -3.18
CA MET A 35 6.96 5.69 -4.58
C MET A 35 5.87 6.61 -5.17
N ARG A 36 6.10 7.05 -6.39
CA ARG A 36 5.16 7.80 -7.23
C ARG A 36 5.14 7.18 -8.61
N VAL A 37 3.95 6.91 -9.14
CA VAL A 37 3.82 6.53 -10.54
C VAL A 37 3.72 7.83 -11.34
N HIS A 38 4.20 7.82 -12.57
CA HIS A 38 4.04 8.99 -13.43
C HIS A 38 2.54 9.23 -13.70
N GLU A 39 2.08 10.48 -13.69
CA GLU A 39 0.64 10.84 -13.79
C GLU A 39 -0.03 10.28 -15.07
N ASP A 40 0.74 10.21 -16.17
CA ASP A 40 0.32 9.62 -17.45
C ASP A 40 0.36 8.08 -17.50
N CYS A 41 0.71 7.41 -16.40
CA CYS A 41 0.80 5.96 -16.32
C CYS A 41 -0.35 5.36 -15.52
N GLU A 42 -0.81 4.21 -15.98
CA GLU A 42 -1.81 3.38 -15.30
C GLU A 42 -1.15 2.06 -14.91
N VAL A 43 -1.35 1.66 -13.66
CA VAL A 43 -0.88 0.39 -13.11
C VAL A 43 -2.06 -0.58 -13.12
N GLU A 44 -1.91 -1.70 -13.80
CA GLU A 44 -2.95 -2.73 -13.82
C GLU A 44 -3.06 -3.43 -12.47
N TRP A 45 -1.92 -3.64 -11.78
CA TRP A 45 -1.88 -4.36 -10.50
C TRP A 45 -0.86 -3.78 -9.52
N LEU A 46 -1.30 -3.44 -8.31
CA LEU A 46 -0.46 -3.13 -7.16
C LEU A 46 -0.63 -4.23 -6.10
N GLY A 47 0.38 -5.09 -5.97
CA GLY A 47 0.42 -6.15 -4.96
C GLY A 47 1.39 -5.83 -3.83
N LEU A 48 0.91 -5.91 -2.60
CA LEU A 48 1.71 -5.68 -1.40
C LEU A 48 1.63 -6.90 -0.48
N TYR A 49 2.79 -7.43 -0.11
CA TYR A 49 2.93 -8.59 0.76
C TYR A 49 3.83 -8.25 1.93
N ALA A 50 3.42 -8.55 3.16
CA ALA A 50 4.31 -8.41 4.30
C ALA A 50 4.09 -9.58 5.27
N SER A 51 5.10 -10.45 5.38
CA SER A 51 5.06 -11.60 6.30
C SER A 51 5.22 -11.21 7.78
N GLU A 52 5.79 -10.05 8.07
CA GLU A 52 6.07 -9.59 9.43
C GLU A 52 5.53 -8.17 9.70
N LYS A 53 5.12 -7.92 10.95
CA LYS A 53 4.59 -6.63 11.40
C LYS A 53 5.56 -5.47 11.19
N GLU A 54 6.85 -5.74 11.34
CA GLU A 54 7.91 -4.74 11.21
C GLU A 54 8.10 -4.19 9.80
N HIS A 55 7.65 -4.91 8.78
CA HIS A 55 7.67 -4.45 7.39
C HIS A 55 6.68 -3.30 7.12
N VAL A 56 5.67 -3.12 7.97
CA VAL A 56 4.63 -2.11 7.82
C VAL A 56 4.58 -1.10 8.96
N SER A 57 5.31 -1.33 10.05
CA SER A 57 5.23 -0.51 11.27
C SER A 57 5.50 0.99 11.04
N GLU A 58 6.48 1.31 10.19
CA GLU A 58 6.82 2.70 9.84
C GLU A 58 5.73 3.38 9.01
N ILE A 59 5.10 2.63 8.10
CA ILE A 59 3.95 3.12 7.33
C ILE A 59 2.77 3.41 8.25
N LEU A 60 2.53 2.57 9.24
CA LEU A 60 1.43 2.74 10.18
C LEU A 60 1.68 3.89 11.18
N ALA A 61 2.94 4.15 11.50
CA ALA A 61 3.33 5.25 12.39
C ALA A 61 3.26 6.63 11.72
N GLN A 62 3.24 6.68 10.38
CA GLN A 62 3.18 7.94 9.66
C GLN A 62 1.77 8.55 9.71
N LYS A 63 1.68 9.88 9.77
CA LYS A 63 0.39 10.59 9.78
C LYS A 63 -0.21 10.79 8.38
N GLN A 64 0.63 10.74 7.35
CA GLN A 64 0.24 11.04 5.98
C GLN A 64 -0.33 9.81 5.28
N LYS A 65 -1.43 10.01 4.55
CA LYS A 65 -1.99 8.96 3.68
C LYS A 65 -1.05 8.69 2.50
N ILE A 66 -1.02 7.44 2.09
CA ILE A 66 -0.36 6.97 0.88
C ILE A 66 -1.37 7.08 -0.24
N TYR A 67 -1.07 7.93 -1.22
CA TYR A 67 -1.90 8.04 -2.40
C TYR A 67 -1.51 6.93 -3.37
N VAL A 68 -2.42 6.00 -3.57
CA VAL A 68 -2.35 5.04 -4.66
C VAL A 68 -3.00 5.74 -5.86
N GLU A 69 -2.21 5.96 -6.90
CA GLU A 69 -2.65 6.62 -8.13
C GLU A 69 -3.52 5.65 -8.97
N ARG A 70 -3.39 5.67 -10.30
CA ARG A 70 -4.23 4.91 -11.24
C ARG A 70 -3.93 3.40 -11.19
N ALA A 71 -4.27 2.73 -10.08
CA ALA A 71 -4.16 1.29 -9.91
C ALA A 71 -5.54 0.63 -10.10
N LYS A 72 -5.69 -0.23 -11.11
CA LYS A 72 -6.96 -0.95 -11.35
C LYS A 72 -7.23 -2.00 -10.27
N ASN A 73 -6.20 -2.75 -9.90
CA ASN A 73 -6.30 -3.83 -8.93
C ASN A 73 -5.30 -3.60 -7.80
N ILE A 74 -5.76 -3.75 -6.56
CA ILE A 74 -4.92 -3.65 -5.36
C ILE A 74 -5.07 -4.96 -4.59
N THR A 75 -3.94 -5.59 -4.25
CA THR A 75 -3.90 -6.76 -3.39
C THR A 75 -3.04 -6.49 -2.17
N LEU A 76 -3.63 -6.64 -0.99
CA LEU A 76 -2.90 -6.58 0.28
C LEU A 76 -2.90 -7.96 0.92
N ARG A 77 -1.72 -8.47 1.27
CA ARG A 77 -1.58 -9.79 1.87
C ARG A 77 -0.77 -9.76 3.18
N ASP A 78 -1.25 -10.54 4.14
CA ASP A 78 -0.75 -10.67 5.50
C ASP A 78 -0.67 -9.31 6.22
N TYR A 79 0.45 -8.95 6.84
CA TYR A 79 0.56 -7.67 7.55
C TYR A 79 0.38 -6.46 6.63
N ALA A 80 0.50 -6.60 5.31
CA ALA A 80 0.20 -5.52 4.38
C ALA A 80 -1.28 -5.11 4.43
N VAL A 81 -2.19 -5.99 4.83
CA VAL A 81 -3.61 -5.64 5.03
C VAL A 81 -3.74 -4.48 6.02
N SER A 82 -2.92 -4.45 7.08
CA SER A 82 -2.96 -3.40 8.10
C SER A 82 -2.71 -1.99 7.59
N ILE A 83 -2.09 -1.82 6.41
CA ILE A 83 -1.86 -0.51 5.81
C ILE A 83 -3.09 0.05 5.10
N LEU A 84 -4.15 -0.76 4.91
CA LEU A 84 -5.37 -0.37 4.20
C LEU A 84 -5.92 0.99 4.66
N PRO A 85 -6.01 1.30 5.97
CA PRO A 85 -6.49 2.61 6.40
C PRO A 85 -5.60 3.78 5.98
N GLN A 86 -4.33 3.52 5.65
CA GLN A 86 -3.39 4.53 5.16
C GLN A 86 -3.47 4.74 3.64
N LEU A 87 -4.10 3.85 2.89
CA LEU A 87 -4.23 3.99 1.45
C LEU A 87 -5.38 4.95 1.08
N ARG A 88 -5.13 5.78 0.07
CA ARG A 88 -6.12 6.65 -0.56
C ARG A 88 -5.98 6.59 -2.07
N VAL A 89 -7.05 6.21 -2.75
CA VAL A 89 -7.19 6.29 -4.20
C VAL A 89 -7.56 7.73 -4.55
N HIS A 90 -6.96 8.25 -5.62
CA HIS A 90 -7.30 9.59 -6.13
C HIS A 90 -8.79 9.69 -6.51
N GLU A 91 -9.41 10.85 -6.34
CA GLU A 91 -10.87 11.02 -6.48
C GLU A 91 -11.40 10.77 -7.91
N ASP A 92 -10.53 11.00 -8.89
CA ASP A 92 -10.73 10.75 -10.32
C ASP A 92 -10.42 9.31 -10.74
N CYS A 93 -10.01 8.46 -9.80
CA CYS A 93 -9.66 7.07 -10.03
C CYS A 93 -10.70 6.14 -9.40
N GLU A 94 -10.77 4.93 -9.94
CA GLU A 94 -11.62 3.85 -9.44
C GLU A 94 -10.83 2.55 -9.44
N VAL A 95 -10.87 1.83 -8.33
CA VAL A 95 -10.30 0.49 -8.21
C VAL A 95 -11.34 -0.53 -8.64
N GLU A 96 -11.01 -1.37 -9.61
CA GLU A 96 -11.87 -2.45 -10.06
C GLU A 96 -11.95 -3.56 -9.02
N ASN A 97 -10.81 -3.95 -8.44
CA ASN A 97 -10.74 -4.97 -7.41
C ASN A 97 -9.77 -4.58 -6.27
N LEU A 98 -10.28 -4.60 -5.04
CA LEU A 98 -9.49 -4.56 -3.82
C LEU A 98 -9.56 -5.93 -3.14
N SER A 99 -8.44 -6.67 -3.15
CA SER A 99 -8.33 -7.98 -2.51
C SER A 99 -7.54 -7.93 -1.20
N LEU A 100 -8.08 -8.50 -0.12
CA LEU A 100 -7.47 -8.54 1.21
C LEU A 100 -7.28 -9.99 1.69
N TYR A 101 -6.02 -10.43 1.80
CA TYR A 101 -5.70 -11.79 2.22
C TYR A 101 -4.97 -11.78 3.57
N ALA A 102 -5.61 -12.25 4.64
CA ALA A 102 -4.98 -12.36 5.95
C ALA A 102 -5.00 -13.81 6.45
N PHE A 103 -3.83 -14.47 6.49
CA PHE A 103 -3.76 -15.86 6.94
C PHE A 103 -3.95 -16.04 8.45
N LYS A 104 -3.59 -15.02 9.26
CA LYS A 104 -3.69 -15.06 10.73
C LYS A 104 -4.47 -13.84 11.24
N LYS A 105 -5.11 -14.00 12.41
CA LYS A 105 -5.83 -12.90 13.08
C LYS A 105 -4.94 -11.69 13.39
N GLU A 106 -3.67 -11.93 13.71
CA GLU A 106 -2.68 -10.88 13.98
C GLU A 106 -2.47 -9.91 12.80
N HIS A 107 -2.68 -10.35 11.55
CA HIS A 107 -2.50 -9.52 10.36
C HIS A 107 -3.53 -8.38 10.28
N VAL A 108 -4.72 -8.57 10.85
CA VAL A 108 -5.83 -7.59 10.84
C VAL A 108 -6.05 -6.94 12.20
N ALA A 109 -5.35 -7.39 13.24
CA ALA A 109 -5.54 -6.90 14.61
C ALA A 109 -5.46 -5.38 14.69
N THR A 110 -4.48 -4.76 14.01
CA THR A 110 -4.30 -3.30 13.99
C THR A 110 -5.52 -2.54 13.45
N ILE A 111 -6.19 -3.08 12.43
CA ILE A 111 -7.40 -2.45 11.86
C ILE A 111 -8.56 -2.60 12.82
N LEU A 112 -8.72 -3.77 13.44
CA LEU A 112 -9.82 -4.06 14.35
C LEU A 112 -9.74 -3.25 15.64
N THR A 113 -8.53 -2.87 16.06
CA THR A 113 -8.30 -2.01 17.23
C THR A 113 -8.42 -0.51 16.92
N GLN A 114 -8.49 -0.14 15.64
CA GLN A 114 -8.57 1.26 15.26
C GLN A 114 -10.03 1.73 15.32
N GLU A 115 -10.32 2.69 16.20
CA GLU A 115 -11.67 3.26 16.36
C GLU A 115 -12.07 4.20 15.21
N GLN A 116 -11.08 4.66 14.43
CA GLN A 116 -11.28 5.63 13.36
C GLN A 116 -11.69 4.96 12.04
N THR A 117 -12.85 5.36 11.54
CA THR A 117 -13.30 5.03 10.18
C THR A 117 -12.32 5.55 9.13
N PHE A 118 -12.11 4.77 8.08
CA PHE A 118 -11.24 5.13 6.96
C PHE A 118 -12.00 5.06 5.63
N TYR A 119 -11.51 5.78 4.63
CA TYR A 119 -12.05 5.77 3.28
C TYR A 119 -10.90 5.61 2.30
N VAL A 120 -10.94 4.52 1.54
CA VAL A 120 -9.93 4.17 0.54
C VAL A 120 -10.19 4.88 -0.78
N GLY A 121 -11.44 5.01 -1.21
CA GLY A 121 -11.75 5.52 -2.55
C GLY A 121 -12.99 4.88 -3.14
N LYS A 122 -13.20 5.11 -4.45
CA LYS A 122 -14.18 4.36 -5.24
C LYS A 122 -13.62 2.97 -5.54
N VAL A 123 -14.34 1.94 -5.10
CA VAL A 123 -13.97 0.54 -5.29
C VAL A 123 -15.19 -0.21 -5.81
N LYS A 124 -15.05 -0.89 -6.96
CA LYS A 124 -16.13 -1.68 -7.57
C LYS A 124 -16.37 -3.00 -6.87
N SER A 125 -15.29 -3.72 -6.56
CA SER A 125 -15.35 -5.04 -5.92
C SER A 125 -14.32 -5.14 -4.80
N ILE A 126 -14.74 -5.75 -3.69
CA ILE A 126 -13.88 -6.06 -2.55
C ILE A 126 -13.94 -7.57 -2.33
N THR A 127 -12.79 -8.23 -2.19
CA THR A 127 -12.67 -9.67 -1.97
C THR A 127 -11.74 -9.99 -0.82
#